data_AF-A0A0J6UPH5-F1
#
_entry.id   AF-A0A0J6UPH5-F1
#
_cell.length_a   1.000
_cell.length_b   1.000
_cell.length_c   1.000
_cell.angle_alpha   90.00
_cell.angle_beta   90.00
_cell.angle_gamma   90.00
#
_symmetry.space_group_name_H-M   'P 1'
#
loop_
_entity.id
_entity.type
_entity.pdbx_description
1 polymer ?
#
loop_
_entity_poly.entity_id
_entity_poly.type
_entity_poly.pdbx_seq_one_letter_code
_entity_poly.pdbx_strand_id
1 'polypeptide(L)'
;AVAAALARLAPRVPDFEAEAIVDRALASTGLRGAAPETAAWLGMVAYARHVFTDYDSLLEEGYDQDSARHFVLDDLNAVLAEWGVRRQIGEDEPDSSDGEPA
;
A
#
# COMPACT_ATOMS: atom_id res chain seq x y z
N ALA A 1 0.72 -12.42 14.41
CA ALA A 1 -0.50 -11.60 14.26
C ALA A 1 -0.56 -10.89 12.91
N VAL A 2 0.48 -10.14 12.52
CA VAL A 2 0.55 -9.42 11.22
C VAL A 2 0.40 -10.38 10.03
N ALA A 3 1.16 -11.49 9.99
CA ALA A 3 1.05 -12.49 8.92
C ALA A 3 -0.38 -13.04 8.73
N ALA A 4 -1.08 -13.35 9.83
CA ALA A 4 -2.46 -13.82 9.77
C ALA A 4 -3.46 -12.73 9.35
N ALA A 5 -3.14 -11.45 9.56
CA ALA A 5 -3.92 -10.35 9.00
C ALA A 5 -3.65 -10.20 7.50
N LEU A 6 -2.39 -10.29 7.07
CA LEU A 6 -2.01 -10.25 5.65
C LEU A 6 -2.70 -11.36 4.85
N ALA A 7 -2.67 -12.60 5.34
CA ALA A 7 -3.33 -13.73 4.67
C ALA A 7 -4.85 -13.56 4.51
N ARG A 8 -5.50 -12.79 5.39
CA ARG A 8 -6.93 -12.44 5.27
C ARG A 8 -7.16 -11.31 4.26
N LEU A 9 -6.26 -10.32 4.24
CA LEU A 9 -6.36 -9.15 3.34
C LEU A 9 -6.04 -9.51 1.89
N ALA A 10 -5.01 -10.32 1.67
CA ALA A 10 -4.45 -10.65 0.37
C ALA A 10 -4.28 -12.18 0.24
N PRO A 11 -5.38 -12.93 0.06
CA PRO A 11 -5.35 -14.40 0.10
C PRO A 11 -4.59 -15.05 -1.08
N ARG A 12 -4.22 -14.28 -2.10
CA ARG A 12 -3.50 -14.76 -3.29
C ARG A 12 -2.08 -14.20 -3.42
N VAL A 13 -1.60 -13.46 -2.41
CA VAL A 13 -0.20 -13.00 -2.41
C VAL A 13 0.72 -14.23 -2.40
N PRO A 14 1.78 -14.27 -3.23
CA PRO A 14 2.73 -15.38 -3.17
C PRO A 14 3.55 -15.37 -1.88
N ASP A 15 4.05 -16.53 -1.47
CA ASP A 15 4.70 -16.70 -0.15
C ASP A 15 5.92 -15.80 0.04
N PHE A 16 6.72 -15.62 -1.02
CA PHE A 16 7.93 -14.79 -0.98
C PHE A 16 7.60 -13.32 -0.69
N GLU A 17 6.63 -12.75 -1.40
CA GLU A 17 6.13 -11.40 -1.17
C GLU A 17 5.50 -11.29 0.22
N ALA A 18 4.75 -12.31 0.66
CA ALA A 18 4.12 -12.33 1.98
C ALA A 18 5.14 -12.22 3.12
N GLU A 19 6.23 -13.00 3.05
CA GLU A 19 7.32 -12.95 4.02
C GLU A 19 8.00 -11.57 4.02
N ALA A 20 8.35 -11.04 2.84
CA ALA A 20 8.98 -9.73 2.71
C ALA A 20 8.10 -8.59 3.28
N ILE A 21 6.78 -8.65 3.04
CA ILE A 21 5.80 -7.69 3.58
C ILE A 21 5.77 -7.75 5.11
N VAL A 22 5.68 -8.96 5.67
CA VAL A 22 5.60 -9.14 7.13
C VAL A 22 6.88 -8.66 7.80
N ASP A 23 8.05 -9.02 7.27
CA ASP A 23 9.34 -8.60 7.82
C ASP A 23 9.48 -7.07 7.80
N ARG A 24 9.13 -6.42 6.68
CA ARG A 24 9.16 -4.96 6.57
C ARG A 24 8.17 -4.30 7.52
N ALA A 25 6.97 -4.85 7.67
CA ALA A 25 5.96 -4.32 8.58
C ALA A 25 6.43 -4.38 10.05
N LEU A 26 7.07 -5.48 10.45
CA LEU A 26 7.59 -5.68 11.81
C LEU A 26 8.85 -4.84 12.09
N ALA A 27 9.69 -4.63 11.08
CA ALA A 27 10.89 -3.78 11.20
C ALA A 27 10.57 -2.28 11.25
N SER A 28 9.41 -1.86 10.75
CA SER A 28 9.04 -0.45 10.64
C SER A 28 8.80 0.19 12.02
N THR A 29 9.60 1.21 12.34
CA THR A 29 9.43 2.01 13.56
C THR A 29 8.08 2.72 13.61
N GLY A 30 7.57 3.18 12.46
CA GLY A 30 6.28 3.87 12.37
C GLY A 30 5.07 2.96 12.55
N LEU A 31 5.25 1.64 12.45
CA LEU A 31 4.20 0.65 12.68
C LEU A 31 4.28 0.00 14.07
N ARG A 32 5.26 0.39 14.90
CA ARG A 32 5.35 -0.11 16.27
C ARG A 32 4.11 0.29 17.07
N GLY A 33 3.38 -0.70 17.54
CA GLY A 33 2.13 -0.50 18.29
C GLY A 33 0.88 -0.33 17.43
N ALA A 34 0.99 -0.34 16.11
CA ALA A 34 -0.18 -0.39 15.23
C ALA A 34 -0.94 -1.72 15.40
N ALA A 35 -2.25 -1.69 15.15
CA ALA A 35 -3.03 -2.92 15.08
C ALA A 35 -2.45 -3.84 13.98
N PRO A 36 -2.45 -5.17 14.16
CA PRO A 36 -1.85 -6.09 13.19
C PRO A 36 -2.38 -5.95 11.77
N GLU A 37 -3.67 -5.62 11.62
CA GLU A 37 -4.31 -5.40 10.33
C GLU A 37 -3.84 -4.11 9.65
N THR A 38 -3.71 -3.03 10.41
CA THR A 38 -3.11 -1.77 9.93
C THR A 38 -1.66 -1.95 9.53
N ALA A 39 -0.86 -2.67 10.32
CA ALA A 39 0.53 -2.95 10.00
C ALA A 39 0.66 -3.80 8.72
N ALA A 40 -0.18 -4.83 8.57
CA ALA A 40 -0.23 -5.66 7.38
C ALA A 40 -0.62 -4.85 6.13
N TRP A 41 -1.67 -4.03 6.24
CA TRP A 41 -2.12 -3.16 5.15
C TRP A 41 -1.03 -2.19 4.71
N LEU A 42 -0.48 -1.40 5.63
CA LEU A 42 0.52 -0.39 5.31
C LEU A 42 1.83 -1.02 4.82
N GLY A 43 2.24 -2.15 5.39
CA GLY A 43 3.41 -2.90 4.93
C GLY A 43 3.24 -3.42 3.51
N MET A 44 2.08 -4.00 3.20
CA MET A 44 1.75 -4.52 1.88
C MET A 44 1.70 -3.41 0.83
N VAL A 45 0.99 -2.32 1.11
CA VAL A 45 0.90 -1.17 0.20
C VAL A 45 2.26 -0.55 -0.07
N ALA A 46 3.07 -0.37 0.97
CA ALA A 46 4.42 0.15 0.80
C ALA A 46 5.29 -0.79 -0.05
N TYR A 47 5.28 -2.09 0.25
CA TYR A 47 6.04 -3.08 -0.50
C TYR A 47 5.61 -3.12 -1.97
N ALA A 48 4.31 -3.21 -2.25
CA ALA A 48 3.78 -3.26 -3.60
C ALA A 48 4.16 -2.01 -4.41
N ARG A 49 4.07 -0.82 -3.79
CA ARG A 49 4.48 0.45 -4.40
C ARG A 49 5.97 0.48 -4.76
N HIS A 50 6.85 -0.05 -3.93
CA HIS A 50 8.29 -0.01 -4.23
C HIS A 50 8.70 -1.09 -5.24
N VAL A 51 8.03 -2.25 -5.25
CA VAL A 51 8.50 -3.43 -5.99
C VAL A 51 7.81 -3.63 -7.33
N PHE A 52 6.53 -3.26 -7.43
CA PHE A 52 5.70 -3.55 -8.61
C PHE A 52 5.27 -2.31 -9.39
N THR A 53 5.79 -1.13 -9.05
CA THR A 53 5.52 0.09 -9.79
C THR A 53 6.78 0.93 -9.98
N ASP A 54 6.72 1.92 -10.86
CA ASP A 54 7.83 2.84 -11.14
C ASP A 54 8.04 3.90 -10.03
N TYR A 55 7.50 3.70 -8.82
CA TYR A 55 7.53 4.71 -7.76
C TYR A 55 8.95 5.16 -7.42
N ASP A 56 9.89 4.22 -7.26
CA ASP A 56 11.27 4.56 -6.92
C ASP A 56 11.96 5.29 -8.08
N SER A 57 11.70 4.89 -9.33
CA SER A 57 12.22 5.56 -10.53
C SER A 57 11.69 7.00 -10.66
N LEU A 58 10.40 7.23 -10.39
CA LEU A 58 9.82 8.57 -10.38
C LEU A 58 10.49 9.46 -9.32
N LEU A 59 10.80 8.93 -8.13
CA LEU A 59 11.54 9.68 -7.12
C LEU A 59 12.97 10.02 -7.57
N GLU A 60 13.66 9.08 -8.24
CA GLU A 60 15.00 9.30 -8.80
C GLU A 60 15.00 10.35 -9.93
N GLU A 61 13.91 10.43 -10.69
CA GLU A 61 13.68 11.45 -11.72
C GLU A 61 13.35 12.84 -11.14
N GLY A 62 13.14 12.94 -9.82
CA GLY A 62 12.92 14.19 -9.12
C GLY A 62 11.45 14.54 -8.90
N TYR A 63 10.53 13.61 -9.12
CA TYR A 63 9.14 13.79 -8.71
C TYR A 63 9.03 13.77 -7.18
N ASP A 64 8.08 14.55 -6.66
CA ASP A 64 7.74 14.50 -5.25
C ASP A 64 6.95 13.21 -4.93
N GLN A 65 6.85 12.86 -3.65
CA GLN A 65 6.16 11.65 -3.21
C GLN A 65 4.67 11.64 -3.56
N ASP A 66 3.98 12.78 -3.47
CA ASP A 66 2.55 12.86 -3.79
C ASP A 66 2.33 12.64 -5.29
N SER A 67 3.12 13.33 -6.13
CA SER A 67 3.10 13.12 -7.57
C SER A 67 3.39 11.66 -7.93
N ALA A 68 4.46 11.08 -7.38
CA ALA A 68 4.84 9.69 -7.64
C ALA A 68 3.76 8.70 -7.18
N ARG A 69 3.11 8.93 -6.04
CA ARG A 69 1.98 8.10 -5.56
C ARG A 69 0.78 8.19 -6.47
N HIS A 70 0.49 9.38 -6.99
CA HIS A 70 -0.60 9.58 -7.93
C HIS A 70 -0.37 8.82 -9.24
N PHE A 71 0.84 8.92 -9.81
CA PHE A 71 1.18 8.25 -11.07
C PHE A 71 1.07 6.72 -10.99
N VAL A 72 1.50 6.12 -9.88
CA VAL A 72 1.52 4.66 -9.72
C VAL A 72 0.22 4.08 -9.12
N LEU A 73 -0.80 4.91 -8.90
CA LEU A 73 -2.00 4.51 -8.16
C LEU A 73 -2.76 3.37 -8.84
N ASP A 74 -2.96 3.47 -10.15
CA ASP A 74 -3.65 2.44 -10.93
C ASP A 74 -2.87 1.12 -10.94
N ASP A 75 -1.56 1.16 -11.22
CA ASP A 75 -0.71 -0.04 -11.23
C ASP A 75 -0.66 -0.71 -9.84
N LEU A 76 -0.58 0.10 -8.78
CA LEU A 76 -0.62 -0.39 -7.41
C LEU A 76 -1.96 -1.08 -7.09
N ASN A 77 -3.09 -0.46 -7.46
CA ASN A 77 -4.41 -1.07 -7.26
C ASN A 77 -4.59 -2.35 -8.10
N ALA A 78 -4.01 -2.42 -9.30
CA ALA A 78 -4.01 -3.62 -10.13
C ALA A 78 -3.29 -4.79 -9.43
N VAL A 79 -2.08 -4.55 -8.90
CA VAL A 79 -1.30 -5.56 -8.14
C VAL A 79 -2.07 -6.03 -6.90
N LEU A 80 -2.65 -5.11 -6.13
CA LEU A 80 -3.45 -5.46 -4.95
C LEU A 80 -4.67 -6.31 -5.34
N ALA A 81 -5.36 -5.97 -6.42
CA ALA A 81 -6.50 -6.73 -6.93
C ALA A 81 -6.10 -8.16 -7.36
N GLU A 82 -4.93 -8.33 -8.00
CA GLU A 82 -4.39 -9.64 -8.33
C GLU A 82 -4.16 -10.52 -7.10
N TRP A 83 -3.69 -9.92 -5.99
CA TRP A 83 -3.53 -10.60 -4.70
C TRP A 83 -4.85 -10.87 -3.96
N GLY A 84 -5.99 -10.48 -4.56
CA GLY A 84 -7.33 -10.71 -4.02
C GLY A 84 -7.74 -9.69 -2.95
N VAL A 85 -7.05 -8.56 -2.88
CA VAL A 85 -7.41 -7.45 -2.00
C VAL A 85 -8.68 -6.79 -2.51
N ARG A 86 -9.66 -6.60 -1.62
CA ARG A 86 -10.95 -5.99 -1.95
C ARG A 86 -10.97 -4.47 -1.75
N ARG A 87 -10.03 -3.95 -0.97
CA ARG A 87 -9.89 -2.53 -0.66
C ARG A 87 -9.00 -1.87 -1.71
N GLN A 88 -9.46 -0.77 -2.30
CA GLN A 88 -8.62 0.06 -3.18
C GLN A 88 -8.08 1.28 -2.44
N ILE A 89 -6.95 1.80 -2.91
CA ILE A 89 -6.39 3.08 -2.50
C ILE A 89 -7.10 4.16 -3.32
N GLY A 90 -7.73 5.12 -2.63
CA GLY A 90 -8.49 6.24 -3.24
C GLY A 90 -10.01 6.21 -2.98
N GLU A 91 -10.60 5.06 -2.65
CA GLU A 91 -12.04 4.96 -2.33
C GLU A 91 -12.40 5.37 -0.88
N ASP A 92 -11.41 5.44 0.02
CA ASP A 92 -11.60 5.67 1.47
C ASP A 92 -11.35 7.11 1.90
N GLU A 93 -10.96 8.00 0.97
CA GLU A 93 -10.83 9.44 1.27
C GLU A 93 -12.20 10.09 1.05
N PRO A 94 -12.89 10.58 2.10
CA PRO A 94 -14.04 11.45 1.88
C PRO A 94 -13.51 12.68 1.14
N ASP A 95 -13.93 12.81 -0.11
CA ASP A 95 -13.74 13.98 -0.96
C ASP A 95 -14.02 15.22 -0.11
N SER A 96 -12.96 15.85 0.38
CA SER A 96 -13.03 17.14 1.04
C SER A 96 -12.92 18.22 -0.02
N SER A 97 -13.69 18.09 -1.12
CA SER A 97 -14.12 19.26 -1.86
C SER A 97 -15.21 19.93 -1.03
N ASP A 98 -14.77 20.63 0.01
CA ASP A 98 -15.59 21.62 0.69
C ASP A 98 -15.91 22.69 -0.36
N GLY A 99 -17.21 22.78 -0.69
CA GLY A 99 -17.69 23.55 -1.84
C GLY A 99 -17.34 25.02 -1.74
N GLU A 100 -16.89 25.57 -2.87
CA GLU A 100 -16.81 27.02 -3.06
C GLU A 100 -18.17 27.49 -3.62
N PRO A 101 -19.02 28.20 -2.84
CA PRO A 101 -20.20 28.85 -3.39
C PRO A 101 -19.81 30.17 -4.08
N ALA A 102 -20.44 30.37 -5.24
CA ALA A 102 -20.31 31.50 -6.17
C ALA A 102 -20.64 32.88 -5.59
#